data_AF-A0A7C3H2D3-F1
#
_entry.id   AF-A0A7C3H2D3-F1
#
_cell.length_a   1.000
_cell.length_b   1.000
_cell.length_c   1.000
_cell.angle_alpha   90.00
_cell.angle_beta   90.00
_cell.angle_gamma   90.00
#
_symmetry.space_group_name_H-M   'P 1'
#
loop_
_entity.id
_entity.type
_entity.pdbx_description
1 polymer ?
#
loop_
_entity_poly.entity_id
_entity_poly.type
_entity_poly.pdbx_seq_one_letter_code
_entity_poly.pdbx_strand_id
1 'polypeptide(L)' 'MKKNNKAVVIFAKPPIAGVAKTRLMPRLGAVGAAALHQKLFLRTLDNVHRPEQW' A
#
# COMPACT_ATOMS: atom_id res chain seq x y z
N MET A 1 -25.28 3.14 -18.49
CA MET A 1 -24.02 2.69 -17.88
C MET A 1 -24.33 1.76 -16.71
N LYS A 2 -23.96 0.47 -16.77
CA LYS A 2 -24.05 -0.43 -15.61
C LYS A 2 -22.99 -0.02 -14.58
N LYS A 3 -23.40 0.44 -13.40
CA LYS A 3 -22.50 0.55 -12.24
C LYS A 3 -22.15 -0.86 -11.79
N ASN A 4 -20.89 -1.26 -11.95
CA ASN A 4 -20.39 -2.47 -11.33
C ASN A 4 -20.30 -2.22 -9.82
N ASN A 5 -21.26 -2.75 -9.06
CA ASN A 5 -21.35 -2.55 -7.61
C ASN A 5 -20.38 -3.49 -6.86
N LYS A 6 -19.09 -3.42 -7.20
CA LYS A 6 -18.02 -4.19 -6.55
C LYS A 6 -17.20 -3.24 -5.69
N ALA A 7 -17.04 -3.57 -4.42
CA ALA A 7 -16.21 -2.84 -3.49
C ALA A 7 -15.00 -3.69 -3.08
N VAL A 8 -13.83 -3.07 -3.04
CA VAL A 8 -12.60 -3.66 -2.51
C VAL A 8 -12.16 -2.82 -1.32
N VAL A 9 -12.01 -3.47 -0.16
CA VAL A 9 -11.56 -2.81 1.07
C VAL A 9 -10.12 -3.20 1.34
N ILE A 10 -9.24 -2.22 1.50
CA ILE A 10 -7.82 -2.43 1.79
C ILE A 10 -7.54 -1.94 3.19
N PHE A 11 -7.13 -2.85 4.07
CA PHE A 11 -6.70 -2.53 5.43
C PHE A 11 -5.20 -2.22 5.43
N ALA A 12 -4.83 -1.05 5.95
CA ALA A 12 -3.44 -0.66 6.13
C ALA A 12 -3.25 0.12 7.44
N LYS A 13 -2.10 -0.12 8.09
CA LYS A 13 -1.61 0.68 9.20
C LYS A 13 -0.89 1.93 8.66
N PRO A 14 -0.94 3.10 9.32
CA PRO A 14 -0.23 4.29 8.84
C PRO A 14 1.28 4.05 8.61
N PRO A 15 1.88 4.62 7.54
CA PRO A 15 3.30 4.49 7.22
C PRO A 15 4.17 5.36 8.15
N ILE A 16 4.24 4.98 9.42
CA ILE A 16 5.03 5.69 10.43
C ILE A 16 6.38 4.98 10.62
N ALA A 17 7.47 5.73 10.61
CA ALA A 17 8.81 5.22 10.84
C ALA A 17 8.91 4.50 12.21
N GLY A 18 9.54 3.34 12.25
CA GLY A 18 9.65 2.51 13.47
C GLY A 18 8.38 1.74 13.83
N VAL A 19 7.28 1.95 13.10
CA VAL A 19 5.98 1.32 13.37
C VAL A 19 5.55 0.42 12.21
N ALA A 20 5.70 0.91 10.98
CA ALA A 20 5.34 0.18 9.77
C ALA A 20 6.52 -0.64 9.24
N LYS A 21 6.23 -1.87 8.81
CA LYS A 21 7.19 -2.76 8.10
C LYS A 21 8.53 -2.89 8.83
N THR A 22 8.51 -3.07 10.14
CA THR A 22 9.71 -3.11 11.00
C THR A 22 10.74 -4.18 10.60
N ARG A 23 10.29 -5.31 10.03
CA ARG A 23 11.16 -6.36 9.48
C ARG A 23 12.04 -5.90 8.31
N LEU A 24 11.68 -4.81 7.62
CA LEU A 24 12.48 -4.25 6.52
C LEU A 24 13.50 -3.21 7.00
N MET A 25 13.40 -2.77 8.25
CA MET A 25 14.29 -1.74 8.82
C MET A 25 15.77 -2.13 8.83
N PRO A 26 16.20 -3.40 9.07
CA PRO A 26 17.62 -3.75 9.01
C PRO A 26 18.28 -3.43 7.67
N ARG A 27 17.50 -3.40 6.57
CA ARG A 27 18.02 -3.14 5.22
C ARG A 27 17.77 -1.71 4.72
N LEU A 28 16.69 -1.08 5.18
CA LEU A 28 16.17 0.19 4.64
C LEU A 28 16.13 1.34 5.69
N GLY A 29 16.40 1.05 6.96
CA GLY A 29 16.13 1.96 8.06
C GLY A 29 14.64 2.17 8.34
N ALA A 30 14.34 2.86 9.45
CA ALA A 30 12.97 3.17 9.88
C ALA A 30 12.20 4.02 8.84
N VAL A 31 12.85 5.06 8.33
CA VAL A 31 12.28 5.98 7.33
C VAL A 31 12.08 5.27 5.99
N GLY A 32 13.08 4.51 5.52
CA GLY A 32 12.97 3.78 4.26
C GLY A 32 11.89 2.71 4.28
N ALA A 33 11.70 2.01 5.41
CA ALA A 33 10.60 1.06 5.58
C ALA A 33 9.21 1.72 5.51
N ALA A 34 9.05 2.90 6.12
CA ALA A 34 7.80 3.67 6.05
C ALA A 34 7.53 4.23 4.64
N ALA A 35 8.55 4.78 3.98
CA ALA A 35 8.44 5.28 2.61
C ALA A 35 8.07 4.15 1.62
N LEU A 36 8.70 2.97 1.77
CA LEU A 36 8.36 1.81 0.96
C LEU A 36 6.93 1.33 1.22
N HIS A 37 6.46 1.36 2.48
CA HIS A 37 5.06 1.06 2.80
C HIS A 37 4.11 1.98 2.02
N GLN A 38 4.34 3.29 2.05
CA GLN A 38 3.51 4.26 1.33
C GLN A 38 3.50 3.97 -0.18
N LYS A 39 4.67 3.74 -0.79
CA LYS A 39 4.77 3.43 -2.22
C LYS A 39 3.99 2.17 -2.59
N LEU A 40 4.11 1.10 -1.81
CA LEU A 40 3.40 -0.15 -2.05
C LEU A 40 1.88 0.03 -1.88
N PHE A 41 1.45 0.76 -0.85
CA PHE A 41 0.03 1.01 -0.62
C PHE A 41 -0.61 1.81 -1.77
N LEU A 42 0.06 2.88 -2.24
CA LEU A 42 -0.40 3.65 -3.40
C LEU A 42 -0.46 2.81 -4.66
N ARG A 43 0.53 1.94 -4.90
CA ARG A 43 0.51 0.99 -6.02
C ARG A 43 -0.67 0.02 -5.92
N THR A 44 -1.00 -0.47 -4.72
CA THR A 44 -2.18 -1.31 -4.52
C THR A 44 -3.47 -0.57 -4.86
N LEU A 45 -3.60 0.70 -4.46
CA LEU A 45 -4.76 1.52 -4.82
C LEU A 45 -4.89 1.71 -6.34
N ASP A 46 -3.79 2.00 -7.01
CA ASP A 46 -3.77 2.16 -8.47
C ASP A 46 -4.19 0.87 -9.19
N ASN A 47 -3.64 -0.28 -8.77
CA ASN A 47 -4.01 -1.59 -9.32
C ASN A 47 -5.49 -1.92 -9.10
N VAL A 48 -6.05 -1.61 -7.94
CA VAL A 48 -7.47 -1.87 -7.64
C VAL A 48 -8.38 -0.92 -8.42
N HIS A 49 -7.94 0.30 -8.68
CA HIS A 49 -8.67 1.24 -9.53
C HIS A 49 -8.64 0.85 -11.02
N ARG A 50 -7.61 0.11 -11.45
CA ARG A 50 -7.37 -0.29 -12.85
C ARG A 50 -7.25 -1.81 -12.98
N PRO A 51 -8.33 -2.56 -12.72
CA PRO A 51 -8.30 -4.02 -12.68
C PRO A 51 -8.11 -4.68 -14.06
N GLU A 52 -7.95 -3.94 -15.15
CA GLU A 52 -7.70 -4.48 -16.50
C GLU A 52 -6.23 -4.36 -16.95
N GLN A 53 -5.32 -3.87 -16.09
CA GLN A 53 -3.90 -3.59 -16.44
C GLN A 53 -2.90 -4.59 -15.85
N TRP A 54 -3.36 -5.77 -15.42
CA TRP A 54 -2.56 -6.89 -14.94
C TRP A 54 -2.90 -8.15 -15.73
#